data_AF-T1AMI5-F1
#
_entry.id   AF-T1AMI5-F1
#
_cell.length_a   1.000
_cell.length_b   1.000
_cell.length_c   1.000
_cell.angle_alpha   90.00
_cell.angle_beta   90.00
_cell.angle_gamma   90.00
#
_symmetry.space_group_name_H-M   'P 1'
#
loop_
_entity.id
_entity.type
_entity.pdbx_description
1 polymer ?
#
loop_
_entity_poly.entity_id
_entity_poly.type
_entity_poly.pdbx_seq_one_letter_code
_entity_poly.pdbx_strand_id
1 'polypeptide(L)'
;DAPSARTREFAPDARDERHERGERPARPGAERGARATSGGTSGPLVTYRVEVGRRHGVKVGNLVGAIANEGGLDNSQIGSIALQGDHSFVDLPADLPAAT
;
A
#
# COMPACT_ATOMS: atom_id res chain seq x y z
N ASP A 1 37.14 -38.89 41.41
CA ASP A 1 36.07 -39.88 41.45
C ASP A 1 34.74 -39.15 41.48
N ALA A 2 33.89 -39.36 40.48
CA ALA A 2 32.53 -38.80 40.42
C ALA A 2 31.56 -39.99 40.41
N PRO A 3 30.38 -39.86 41.03
CA PRO A 3 29.20 -39.84 40.17
C PRO A 3 28.00 -39.01 40.67
N SER A 4 27.25 -38.49 39.68
CA SER A 4 25.78 -38.40 39.56
C SER A 4 24.90 -38.00 40.75
N ALA A 5 24.10 -36.93 40.62
CA ALA A 5 22.75 -37.01 40.02
C ALA A 5 22.01 -35.66 40.09
N ARG A 6 21.47 -35.26 38.92
CA ARG A 6 20.14 -34.66 38.61
C ARG A 6 19.38 -34.05 39.82
N THR A 7 18.95 -32.80 39.79
CA THR A 7 17.86 -32.29 38.94
C THR A 7 17.85 -30.78 39.09
N ARG A 8 18.08 -30.02 38.02
CA ARG A 8 17.64 -28.62 37.99
C ARG A 8 16.27 -28.64 37.35
N GLU A 9 15.27 -28.41 38.19
CA GLU A 9 13.89 -28.08 37.83
C GLU A 9 13.90 -27.15 36.62
N PHE A 10 13.37 -27.63 35.51
CA PHE A 10 12.84 -26.77 34.47
C PHE A 10 11.60 -26.11 35.08
N ALA A 11 11.75 -24.88 35.55
CA ALA A 11 10.61 -24.02 35.82
C ALA A 11 9.92 -23.76 34.47
N PRO A 12 8.66 -24.17 34.26
CA PRO A 12 7.92 -23.71 33.10
C PRO A 12 7.61 -22.23 33.31
N ASP A 13 8.09 -21.40 32.39
CA ASP A 13 7.82 -19.97 32.30
C ASP A 13 6.32 -19.76 32.04
N ALA A 14 5.55 -19.76 33.12
CA ALA A 14 4.12 -19.51 33.12
C ALA A 14 3.86 -18.01 33.27
N ARG A 15 4.20 -17.22 32.24
CA ARG A 15 3.71 -15.86 32.03
C ARG A 15 3.66 -15.55 30.54
N ASP A 16 2.53 -15.84 29.92
CA ASP A 16 1.66 -14.76 29.45
C ASP A 16 0.32 -15.38 29.06
N GLU A 17 -0.64 -15.15 29.92
CA GLU A 17 -2.04 -15.35 29.60
C GLU A 17 -2.39 -14.48 28.38
N ARG A 18 -3.24 -15.04 27.51
CA ARG A 18 -4.29 -14.29 26.83
C ARG A 18 -3.76 -13.29 25.80
N HIS A 19 -3.91 -13.64 24.53
CA HIS A 19 -4.87 -12.90 23.72
C HIS A 19 -5.45 -13.85 22.69
N GLU A 20 -6.77 -13.87 22.69
CA GLU A 20 -7.60 -14.60 21.78
C GLU A 20 -7.17 -14.37 20.32
N ARG A 21 -7.36 -15.43 19.56
CA ARG A 21 -7.61 -15.41 18.12
C ARG A 21 -8.85 -14.53 17.87
N GLY A 22 -8.67 -13.22 17.98
CA GLY A 22 -9.63 -12.22 17.59
C GLY A 22 -9.47 -11.98 16.10
N GLU A 23 -10.51 -12.29 15.36
CA GLU A 23 -10.70 -11.89 13.98
C GLU A 23 -10.14 -10.49 13.76
N ARG A 24 -9.14 -10.38 12.88
CA ARG A 24 -8.61 -9.10 12.44
C ARG A 24 -9.81 -8.30 11.95
N PRO A 25 -10.22 -7.20 12.62
CA PRO A 25 -11.36 -6.45 12.16
C PRO A 25 -11.05 -6.03 10.73
N ALA A 26 -11.96 -6.38 9.81
CA ALA A 26 -11.97 -5.82 8.47
C ALA A 26 -11.96 -4.31 8.69
N ARG A 27 -10.78 -3.69 8.54
CA ARG A 27 -10.65 -2.25 8.65
C ARG A 27 -11.68 -1.72 7.66
N PRO A 28 -12.72 -0.99 8.11
CA PRO A 28 -13.65 -0.38 7.17
C PRO A 28 -12.76 0.38 6.22
N GLY A 29 -12.90 0.05 4.93
CA GLY A 29 -12.02 0.50 3.88
C GLY A 29 -11.73 1.96 4.15
N ALA A 30 -10.45 2.30 4.24
CA ALA A 30 -10.07 3.68 4.45
C ALA A 30 -10.53 4.43 3.19
N GLU A 31 -11.78 4.89 3.22
CA GLU A 31 -12.34 6.01 2.50
C GLU A 31 -11.67 7.27 3.04
N ARG A 32 -10.34 7.23 3.19
CA ARG A 32 -9.53 8.41 3.33
C ARG A 32 -9.62 9.03 1.96
N GLY A 33 -10.69 9.81 1.81
CA GLY A 33 -11.10 10.48 0.60
C GLY A 33 -9.88 11.05 -0.07
N ALA A 34 -9.90 10.94 -1.41
CA ALA A 34 -8.97 11.60 -2.30
C ALA A 34 -8.47 12.88 -1.63
N ARG A 35 -7.24 12.85 -1.12
CA ARG A 35 -6.58 14.08 -0.71
C ARG A 35 -6.35 14.75 -2.03
N ALA A 36 -7.31 15.58 -2.43
CA ALA A 36 -7.22 16.41 -3.61
C ALA A 36 -5.95 17.22 -3.41
N THR A 37 -4.87 16.77 -4.04
CA THR A 37 -3.67 17.56 -4.23
C THR A 37 -3.99 18.57 -5.32
N SER A 38 -4.94 19.45 -5.02
CA SER A 38 -5.18 20.67 -5.78
C SER A 38 -3.97 21.57 -5.53
N GLY A 39 -2.92 21.38 -6.31
CA GLY A 39 -1.70 22.14 -6.20
C GLY A 39 -0.53 21.41 -6.86
N GLY A 40 -0.50 21.37 -8.18
CA GLY A 40 0.66 20.84 -8.89
C GLY A 40 0.55 20.81 -10.40
N THR A 41 -0.63 20.50 -10.96
CA THR A 41 -0.82 20.53 -12.41
C THR A 41 -1.48 21.85 -12.83
N SER A 42 -0.78 22.65 -13.62
CA SER A 42 -1.32 23.90 -14.19
C SER A 42 -2.08 23.64 -15.51
N GLY A 43 -2.18 22.38 -15.95
CA GLY A 43 -2.73 22.00 -17.25
C GLY A 43 -3.91 21.02 -17.17
N PRO A 44 -4.57 20.74 -18.31
CA PRO A 44 -5.66 19.78 -18.38
C PRO A 44 -5.19 18.38 -17.97
N LEU A 45 -5.98 17.73 -17.12
CA LEU A 45 -5.80 16.33 -16.74
C LEU A 45 -6.72 15.42 -17.56
N VAL A 46 -6.25 14.22 -17.84
CA VAL A 46 -6.99 13.12 -18.46
C VAL A 46 -6.93 11.91 -17.53
N THR A 47 -8.07 11.28 -17.31
CA THR A 47 -8.17 10.07 -16.49
C THR A 47 -7.84 8.83 -17.32
N TYR A 48 -6.80 8.11 -16.92
CA TYR A 48 -6.37 6.84 -17.50
C TYR A 48 -6.81 5.67 -16.61
N ARG A 49 -7.12 4.53 -17.24
CA ARG A 49 -7.36 3.26 -16.56
C ARG A 49 -6.11 2.39 -16.62
N VAL A 50 -5.72 1.84 -15.49
CA VAL A 50 -4.63 0.87 -15.37
C VAL A 50 -5.23 -0.47 -14.92
N GLU A 51 -4.91 -1.57 -15.60
CA GLU A 51 -5.42 -2.92 -15.32
C GLU A 51 -4.76 -3.58 -14.08
N VAL A 52 -4.45 -2.79 -13.07
CA VAL A 52 -3.96 -3.26 -11.77
C VAL A 52 -4.72 -2.56 -10.65
N GLY A 53 -4.90 -3.23 -9.52
CA GLY A 53 -5.81 -2.79 -8.46
C GLY A 53 -5.46 -3.39 -7.11
N ARG A 54 -6.34 -3.21 -6.13
CA ARG A 54 -6.13 -3.65 -4.74
C ARG A 54 -5.92 -5.16 -4.62
N ARG A 55 -6.62 -5.97 -5.43
CA ARG A 55 -6.48 -7.44 -5.43
C ARG A 55 -5.10 -7.89 -5.90
N HIS A 56 -4.46 -7.09 -6.76
CA HIS A 56 -3.10 -7.30 -7.23
C HIS A 56 -2.04 -6.88 -6.19
N GLY A 57 -2.45 -6.38 -5.01
CA GLY A 57 -1.54 -5.92 -3.96
C GLY A 57 -0.92 -4.54 -4.19
N VAL A 58 -1.40 -3.81 -5.21
CA VAL A 58 -0.87 -2.49 -5.59
C VAL A 58 -1.36 -1.42 -4.61
N LYS A 59 -0.44 -0.54 -4.20
CA LYS A 59 -0.74 0.67 -3.42
C LYS A 59 -0.59 1.91 -4.29
N VAL A 60 -1.20 3.02 -3.85
CA VAL A 60 -1.11 4.34 -4.53
C VAL A 60 0.34 4.74 -4.79
N GLY A 61 1.22 4.60 -3.78
CA GLY A 61 2.64 4.93 -3.94
C GLY A 61 3.38 4.08 -4.98
N ASN A 62 2.92 2.86 -5.25
CA ASN A 62 3.49 2.05 -6.32
C ASN A 62 3.13 2.62 -7.70
N LEU A 63 1.86 3.01 -7.89
CA LEU A 63 1.40 3.65 -9.13
C LEU A 63 2.10 5.00 -9.35
N VAL A 64 2.16 5.85 -8.32
CA VAL A 64 2.87 7.14 -8.40
C VAL A 64 4.33 6.95 -8.77
N GLY A 65 5.05 6.06 -8.08
CA GLY A 65 6.48 5.84 -8.33
C GLY A 65 6.74 5.29 -9.74
N ALA A 66 5.94 4.32 -10.18
CA ALA A 66 6.07 3.77 -11.52
C ALA A 66 5.80 4.84 -12.59
N ILE A 67 4.71 5.60 -12.46
CA ILE A 67 4.35 6.63 -13.44
C ILE A 67 5.36 7.77 -13.45
N ALA A 68 5.84 8.21 -12.28
CA ALA A 68 6.85 9.25 -12.20
C ALA A 68 8.17 8.80 -12.85
N ASN A 69 8.64 7.60 -12.50
CA ASN A 69 9.91 7.08 -13.00
C ASN A 69 9.87 6.74 -14.49
N GLU A 70 8.81 6.08 -14.97
CA GLU A 70 8.71 5.62 -16.36
C GLU A 70 8.13 6.70 -17.30
N GLY A 71 7.24 7.56 -16.80
CA GLY A 71 6.62 8.64 -17.57
C GLY A 71 7.40 9.95 -17.55
N GLY A 72 8.49 10.04 -16.78
CA GLY A 72 9.25 11.27 -16.61
C GLY A 72 8.43 12.41 -16.00
N LEU A 73 7.43 12.08 -15.18
CA LEU A 73 6.52 13.04 -14.57
C LEU A 73 6.92 13.33 -13.13
N ASP A 74 6.78 14.58 -12.72
CA ASP A 74 6.86 14.92 -11.31
C ASP A 74 5.58 14.46 -10.57
N ASN A 75 5.70 14.13 -9.28
CA ASN A 75 4.55 13.74 -8.46
C ASN A 75 3.47 14.84 -8.41
N SER A 76 3.84 16.12 -8.54
CA SER A 76 2.90 17.23 -8.62
C SER A 76 2.03 17.23 -9.89
N GLN A 77 2.49 16.58 -10.96
CA GLN A 77 1.77 16.44 -12.21
C GLN A 77 0.79 15.26 -12.21
N ILE A 78 0.98 14.30 -11.30
CA ILE A 78 0.07 13.17 -11.11
C ILE A 78 -1.08 13.63 -10.21
N GLY A 79 -2.30 13.54 -10.74
CA GLY A 79 -3.51 13.95 -10.04
C GLY A 79 -4.07 12.87 -9.12
N SER A 80 -5.39 12.73 -9.11
CA SER A 80 -6.05 11.79 -8.21
C SER A 80 -5.84 10.35 -8.67
N ILE A 81 -5.66 9.45 -7.70
CA ILE A 81 -5.59 8.00 -7.93
C ILE A 81 -6.73 7.31 -7.18
N ALA A 82 -7.59 6.63 -7.94
CA ALA A 82 -8.67 5.81 -7.41
C ALA A 82 -8.38 4.32 -7.64
N LEU A 83 -7.94 3.63 -6.59
CA LEU A 83 -7.72 2.18 -6.60
C LEU A 83 -9.06 1.41 -6.53
N GLN A 84 -9.34 0.58 -7.53
CA GLN A 84 -10.45 -0.37 -7.54
C GLN A 84 -9.95 -1.79 -7.22
N GLY A 85 -10.84 -2.79 -7.25
CA GLY A 85 -10.49 -4.19 -7.01
C GLY A 85 -9.45 -4.70 -8.01
N ASP A 86 -9.81 -4.65 -9.29
CA ASP A 86 -9.03 -5.25 -10.39
C ASP A 86 -8.35 -4.21 -11.29
N HIS A 87 -8.71 -2.93 -11.18
CA HIS A 87 -8.13 -1.83 -11.96
C HIS A 87 -7.97 -0.57 -11.11
N SER A 88 -7.41 0.49 -11.68
CA SER A 88 -7.25 1.80 -11.04
C SER A 88 -7.48 2.92 -12.04
N PHE A 89 -7.93 4.08 -11.56
CA PHE A 89 -8.00 5.31 -12.33
C PHE A 89 -6.91 6.28 -11.85
N VAL A 90 -6.23 6.92 -12.78
CA VAL A 90 -5.16 7.88 -12.51
C VAL A 90 -5.36 9.10 -13.40
N ASP A 91 -5.38 10.28 -12.80
CA ASP A 91 -5.38 11.53 -13.55
C ASP A 91 -3.95 11.94 -13.90
N LEU A 92 -3.67 12.13 -15.18
CA LEU A 92 -2.35 12.51 -15.71
C LEU A 92 -2.47 13.72 -16.65
N PRO A 93 -1.39 14.47 -16.90
CA PRO A 93 -1.41 15.55 -17.89
C PRO A 93 -1.90 15.05 -19.26
N ALA A 94 -2.64 15.89 -19.99
CA ALA A 94 -3.10 15.52 -21.34
C ALA A 94 -1.95 15.33 -22.34
N ASP A 95 -0.84 16.03 -22.12
CA ASP A 95 0.36 16.02 -22.97
C ASP A 95 1.36 14.95 -22.50
N LEU A 96 0.90 13.70 -22.40
CA LEU A 96 1.83 12.59 -22.20
C LEU A 96 2.54 12.31 -23.53
N PRO A 97 3.88 12.18 -23.54
CA PRO A 97 4.55 11.64 -24.70
C PRO A 97 3.97 10.25 -24.96
N ALA A 98 3.42 10.05 -26.16
CA ALA A 98 2.98 8.73 -26.58
C ALA A 98 4.18 7.79 -26.44
N ALA A 99 4.03 6.72 -25.64
CA ALA A 99 5.06 5.72 -25.50
C ALA A 99 5.50 5.28 -26.90
N THR A 100 6.76 5.57 -27.23
CA THR A 100 7.38 5.29 -28.53
C THR A 100 7.72 3.81 -28.64
#